data_AF-A0A1H7EYG9-F1
#
_entry.id   AF-A0A1H7EYG9-F1
#
_cell.length_a   1.000
_cell.length_b   1.000
_cell.length_c   1.000
_cell.angle_alpha   90.00
_cell.angle_beta   90.00
_cell.angle_gamma   90.00
#
_symmetry.space_group_name_H-M   'P 1'
#
loop_
_entity.id
_entity.type
_entity.pdbx_description
1 polymer ?
#
loop_
_entity_poly.entity_id
_entity_poly.type
_entity_poly.pdbx_seq_one_letter_code
_entity_poly.pdbx_strand_id
1 'polypeptide(L)'
;MTTLIGIEPHMAMFIRPERLVDSAWIGHAPFAAWLTAVARPNRFVELGTHRGMSYAAFCQTVRAEQLPTQCHAIDTWQGDAHAGAYGEDVYRDLSGFNARHFAGFSQLMRTGFDEAVSSFADGSIDLLHIDGLHTYEAVRHDFETWLPKLSDRAIVLFHDTAVRERGFGVWRYWREISPRHPHFEFDHASGLGVLQVGTQVAAGVRQLLDLAHDAEGARRAKAVFSGLGDAVVQRHELESARRSAVHGAATSMELQARALAVANQALAHRLAQSETMVRQLAGSFSWRVTRPLRAVRGMFN
;
A
#
# COMPACT_ATOMS: atom_id res chain seq x y z
N MET A 1 -20.73 30.51 -3.33
CA MET A 1 -21.55 29.55 -2.56
C MET A 1 -20.63 28.81 -1.61
N THR A 2 -20.76 29.03 -0.30
CA THR A 2 -19.96 28.29 0.69
C THR A 2 -20.50 26.86 0.76
N THR A 3 -19.71 25.90 0.29
CA THR A 3 -20.04 24.47 0.30
C THR A 3 -20.15 23.95 1.73
N LEU A 4 -20.98 22.93 1.98
CA LEU A 4 -21.18 22.29 3.29
C LEU A 4 -19.87 21.88 4.00
N ILE A 5 -18.82 21.58 3.23
CA ILE A 5 -17.53 21.07 3.72
C ILE A 5 -16.47 22.19 3.80
N GLY A 6 -16.74 23.38 3.25
CA GLY A 6 -15.76 24.48 3.16
C GLY A 6 -14.71 24.33 2.05
N ILE A 7 -14.77 23.26 1.25
CA ILE A 7 -13.94 23.02 0.06
C ILE A 7 -14.81 22.67 -1.13
N GLU A 8 -14.31 22.94 -2.34
CA GLU A 8 -14.91 22.47 -3.60
C GLU A 8 -15.03 20.94 -3.62
N PRO A 9 -16.26 20.36 -3.60
CA PRO A 9 -16.43 18.92 -3.66
C PRO A 9 -16.03 18.42 -5.06
N HIS A 10 -15.32 17.29 -5.11
CA HIS A 10 -14.92 16.67 -6.37
C HIS A 10 -15.14 15.16 -6.30
N MET A 11 -15.65 14.55 -7.38
CA MET A 11 -15.94 13.10 -7.41
C MET A 11 -14.69 12.25 -7.13
N ALA A 12 -13.51 12.73 -7.51
CA ALA A 12 -12.22 12.10 -7.25
C ALA A 12 -11.98 11.76 -5.76
N MET A 13 -12.59 12.49 -4.83
CA MET A 13 -12.42 12.20 -3.39
C MET A 13 -13.01 10.84 -2.97
N PHE A 14 -13.92 10.27 -3.77
CA PHE A 14 -14.47 8.92 -3.55
C PHE A 14 -13.68 7.83 -4.28
N ILE A 15 -12.38 8.08 -4.52
CA ILE A 15 -11.48 7.14 -5.19
C ILE A 15 -11.58 5.74 -4.57
N ARG A 16 -11.59 4.73 -5.45
CA ARG A 16 -11.33 3.35 -5.08
C ARG A 16 -9.92 2.99 -5.59
N PRO A 17 -8.88 3.04 -4.73
CA PRO A 17 -7.51 2.77 -5.17
C PRO A 17 -7.39 1.41 -5.87
N GLU A 18 -6.87 1.44 -7.10
CA GLU A 18 -6.54 0.26 -7.91
C GLU A 18 -5.30 -0.46 -7.37
N ARG A 19 -4.35 0.31 -6.85
CA ARG A 19 -3.26 -0.21 -6.04
C ARG A 19 -3.63 -0.05 -4.58
N LEU A 20 -3.74 -1.18 -3.87
CA LEU A 20 -4.03 -1.23 -2.45
C LEU A 20 -3.04 -2.20 -1.79
N VAL A 21 -2.00 -1.64 -1.18
CA VAL A 21 -0.88 -2.35 -0.58
C VAL A 21 -0.57 -1.74 0.79
N ASP A 22 0.10 -2.50 1.67
CA ASP A 22 0.42 -2.06 3.02
C ASP A 22 1.21 -0.74 3.01
N SER A 23 0.69 0.27 3.69
CA SER A 23 1.28 1.60 3.83
C SER A 23 0.55 2.41 4.90
N ALA A 24 1.26 3.31 5.58
CA ALA A 24 0.64 4.31 6.45
C ALA A 24 -0.21 5.32 5.65
N TRP A 25 0.06 5.46 4.34
CA TRP A 25 -0.56 6.46 3.48
C TRP A 25 -1.98 6.13 2.99
N ILE A 26 -2.48 4.92 3.24
CA ILE A 26 -3.78 4.44 2.68
C ILE A 26 -4.91 5.44 2.98
N GLY A 27 -4.93 6.01 4.19
CA GLY A 27 -5.94 6.96 4.64
C GLY A 27 -5.91 8.33 3.95
N HIS A 28 -4.84 8.65 3.21
CA HIS A 28 -4.72 9.90 2.45
C HIS A 28 -5.12 9.77 0.97
N ALA A 29 -5.43 8.57 0.47
CA ALA A 29 -5.78 8.37 -0.94
C ALA A 29 -6.95 9.26 -1.43
N PRO A 30 -8.06 9.43 -0.67
CA PRO A 30 -9.11 10.41 -1.00
C PRO A 30 -8.62 11.84 -1.17
N PHE A 31 -7.72 12.28 -0.29
CA PHE A 31 -7.16 13.63 -0.34
C PHE A 31 -6.21 13.80 -1.52
N ALA A 32 -5.31 12.84 -1.77
CA ALA A 32 -4.42 12.84 -2.93
C ALA A 32 -5.22 12.95 -4.24
N ALA A 33 -6.31 12.20 -4.36
CA ALA A 33 -7.19 12.25 -5.52
C ALA A 33 -7.90 13.60 -5.65
N TRP A 34 -8.51 14.11 -4.57
CA TRP A 34 -9.12 15.43 -4.59
C TRP A 34 -8.12 16.54 -4.99
N LEU A 35 -6.94 16.55 -4.37
CA LEU A 35 -5.90 17.55 -4.62
C LEU A 35 -5.45 17.52 -6.08
N THR A 36 -5.23 16.32 -6.64
CA THR A 36 -4.82 16.16 -8.05
C THR A 36 -5.87 16.75 -8.98
N ALA A 37 -7.14 16.41 -8.77
CA ALA A 37 -8.24 16.84 -9.62
C ALA A 37 -8.45 18.36 -9.59
N VAL A 38 -8.28 18.99 -8.42
CA VAL A 38 -8.50 20.42 -8.21
C VAL A 38 -7.26 21.25 -8.58
N ALA A 39 -6.05 20.81 -8.20
CA ALA A 39 -4.81 21.52 -8.49
C ALA A 39 -4.41 21.41 -9.98
N ARG A 40 -4.77 20.30 -10.62
CA ARG A 40 -4.45 19.98 -12.03
C ARG A 40 -2.98 20.26 -12.36
N PRO A 41 -2.02 19.65 -11.65
CA PRO A 41 -0.60 19.96 -11.83
C PRO A 41 -0.14 19.55 -13.23
N ASN A 42 0.71 20.34 -13.88
CA ASN A 42 1.38 19.91 -15.12
C ASN A 42 2.44 18.85 -14.82
N ARG A 43 3.06 18.93 -13.65
CA ARG A 43 4.08 17.97 -13.21
C ARG A 43 3.91 17.62 -11.73
N PHE A 44 3.83 16.33 -11.47
CA PHE A 44 3.83 15.74 -10.14
C PHE A 44 5.12 14.94 -9.94
N VAL A 45 5.79 15.17 -8.80
CA VAL A 45 6.98 14.42 -8.39
C VAL A 45 6.78 13.89 -6.97
N GLU A 46 7.14 12.63 -6.76
CA GLU A 46 7.19 12.00 -5.44
C GLU A 46 8.62 11.55 -5.11
N LEU A 47 9.06 11.90 -3.91
CA LEU A 47 10.31 11.47 -3.30
C LEU A 47 10.00 10.43 -2.22
N GLY A 48 10.46 9.20 -2.40
CA GLY A 48 10.15 8.08 -1.50
C GLY A 48 8.83 7.42 -1.90
N THR A 49 8.90 6.52 -2.87
CA THR A 49 7.72 5.86 -3.43
C THR A 49 7.48 4.49 -2.82
N HIS A 50 8.52 3.77 -2.41
CA HIS A 50 8.44 2.44 -1.81
C HIS A 50 7.50 1.51 -2.61
N ARG A 51 6.39 1.05 -2.00
CA ARG A 51 5.38 0.20 -2.65
C ARG A 51 4.41 0.97 -3.53
N GLY A 52 4.44 2.29 -3.60
CA GLY A 52 3.67 3.13 -4.53
C GLY A 52 2.18 3.28 -4.22
N MET A 53 1.77 3.22 -2.95
CA MET A 53 0.38 3.50 -2.54
C MET A 53 -0.03 4.93 -2.90
N SER A 54 0.74 5.90 -2.41
CA SER A 54 0.58 7.33 -2.67
C SER A 54 0.61 7.63 -4.16
N TYR A 55 1.73 7.30 -4.81
CA TYR A 55 1.99 7.56 -6.22
C TYR A 55 0.88 7.06 -7.14
N ALA A 56 0.40 5.83 -6.91
CA ALA A 56 -0.66 5.25 -7.72
C ALA A 56 -2.00 5.97 -7.53
N ALA A 57 -2.32 6.51 -6.35
CA ALA A 57 -3.53 7.29 -6.13
C ALA A 57 -3.51 8.61 -6.93
N PHE A 58 -2.36 9.31 -6.94
CA PHE A 58 -2.15 10.49 -7.79
C PHE A 58 -2.29 10.12 -9.27
N CYS A 59 -1.56 9.11 -9.74
CA CYS A 59 -1.59 8.68 -11.15
C CYS A 59 -2.97 8.18 -11.60
N GLN A 60 -3.68 7.43 -10.75
CA GLN A 60 -5.04 6.97 -11.02
C GLN A 60 -5.97 8.17 -11.26
N THR A 61 -5.80 9.23 -10.49
CA THR A 61 -6.58 10.45 -10.65
C THR A 61 -6.20 11.23 -11.91
N VAL A 62 -4.89 11.39 -12.19
CA VAL A 62 -4.41 11.98 -13.45
C VAL A 62 -5.07 11.31 -14.65
N ARG A 63 -5.11 9.98 -14.68
CA ARG A 63 -5.75 9.22 -15.74
C ARG A 63 -7.27 9.40 -15.77
N ALA A 64 -7.94 9.32 -14.62
CA ALA A 64 -9.40 9.44 -14.52
C ALA A 64 -9.90 10.83 -14.97
N GLU A 65 -9.16 11.87 -14.62
CA GLU A 65 -9.45 13.28 -14.94
C GLU A 65 -8.87 13.73 -16.30
N GLN A 66 -8.19 12.82 -17.01
CA GLN A 66 -7.53 13.07 -18.31
C GLN A 66 -6.61 14.29 -18.29
N LEU A 67 -5.83 14.44 -17.22
CA LEU A 67 -4.92 15.56 -17.08
C LEU A 67 -3.68 15.36 -17.97
N PRO A 68 -3.11 16.43 -18.54
CA PRO A 68 -1.84 16.36 -19.27
C PRO A 68 -0.62 16.23 -18.33
N THR A 69 -0.84 15.81 -17.08
CA THR A 69 0.16 15.75 -16.02
C THR A 69 1.25 14.73 -16.33
N GLN A 70 2.52 15.12 -16.18
CA GLN A 70 3.65 14.20 -16.13
C GLN A 70 3.93 13.80 -14.68
N CYS A 71 4.08 12.50 -14.41
CA CYS A 71 4.30 11.96 -13.07
C CYS A 71 5.68 11.31 -12.98
N HIS A 72 6.40 11.58 -11.89
CA HIS A 72 7.71 10.99 -11.60
C HIS A 72 7.75 10.46 -10.16
N ALA A 73 8.05 9.18 -10.01
CA ALA A 73 8.31 8.54 -8.72
C ALA A 73 9.81 8.28 -8.60
N ILE A 74 10.43 8.80 -7.55
CA ILE A 74 11.87 8.71 -7.34
C ILE A 74 12.11 7.95 -6.05
N ASP A 75 12.87 6.87 -6.17
CA ASP A 75 13.30 6.03 -5.05
C ASP A 75 14.52 5.22 -5.49
N THR A 76 15.35 4.78 -4.56
CA THR A 76 16.41 3.82 -4.86
C THR A 76 15.86 2.40 -4.99
N TRP A 77 14.72 2.13 -4.32
CA TRP A 77 14.15 0.83 -4.02
C TRP A 77 15.12 -0.14 -3.32
N GLN A 78 16.07 0.39 -2.55
CA GLN A 78 17.02 -0.40 -1.75
C GLN A 78 16.70 -0.38 -0.24
N GLY A 79 15.71 0.43 0.16
CA GLY A 79 15.34 0.64 1.55
C GLY A 79 16.20 1.67 2.28
N ASP A 80 15.80 1.99 3.50
CA ASP A 80 16.47 2.96 4.38
C ASP A 80 16.27 2.61 5.86
N ALA A 81 16.74 3.47 6.77
CA ALA A 81 16.69 3.23 8.21
C ALA A 81 15.28 3.18 8.82
N HIS A 82 14.28 3.84 8.21
CA HIS A 82 12.89 3.86 8.69
C HIS A 82 11.99 2.88 7.92
N ALA A 83 12.21 2.71 6.62
CA ALA A 83 11.48 1.75 5.79
C ALA A 83 12.00 0.31 5.93
N GLY A 84 13.24 0.15 6.41
CA GLY A 84 13.97 -1.11 6.39
C GLY A 84 14.46 -1.48 4.99
N ALA A 85 15.33 -2.47 4.89
CA ALA A 85 15.75 -3.03 3.61
C ALA A 85 14.60 -3.86 3.01
N TYR A 86 14.32 -3.66 1.72
CA TYR A 86 13.35 -4.46 0.98
C TYR A 86 13.94 -4.92 -0.36
N GLY A 87 13.44 -6.05 -0.88
CA GLY A 87 14.00 -6.70 -2.06
C GLY A 87 13.53 -6.08 -3.38
N GLU A 88 14.18 -6.52 -4.47
CA GLU A 88 13.82 -6.17 -5.85
C GLU A 88 12.37 -6.53 -6.24
N ASP A 89 11.69 -7.36 -5.44
CA ASP A 89 10.28 -7.67 -5.62
C ASP A 89 9.39 -6.43 -5.49
N VAL A 90 9.72 -5.49 -4.59
CA VAL A 90 8.95 -4.25 -4.41
C VAL A 90 8.97 -3.42 -5.69
N TYR A 91 10.17 -3.17 -6.23
CA TYR A 91 10.32 -2.42 -7.49
C TYR A 91 9.65 -3.15 -8.65
N ARG A 92 9.89 -4.47 -8.81
CA ARG A 92 9.33 -5.23 -9.94
C ARG A 92 7.81 -5.26 -9.93
N ASP A 93 7.19 -5.41 -8.77
CA ASP A 93 5.73 -5.34 -8.62
C ASP A 93 5.18 -3.97 -9.01
N LEU A 94 5.75 -2.90 -8.43
CA LEU A 94 5.32 -1.53 -8.72
C LEU A 94 5.56 -1.16 -10.19
N SER A 95 6.71 -1.49 -10.74
CA SER A 95 7.07 -1.22 -12.14
C SER A 95 6.12 -1.94 -13.11
N GLY A 96 5.81 -3.22 -12.84
CA GLY A 96 4.82 -3.96 -13.61
C GLY A 96 3.43 -3.33 -13.53
N PHE A 97 3.01 -2.87 -12.35
CA PHE A 97 1.76 -2.13 -12.19
C PHE A 97 1.78 -0.80 -12.96
N ASN A 98 2.82 0.02 -12.78
CA ASN A 98 2.93 1.31 -13.46
C ASN A 98 2.92 1.17 -14.99
N ALA A 99 3.65 0.20 -15.54
CA ALA A 99 3.70 -0.05 -16.97
C ALA A 99 2.32 -0.44 -17.55
N ARG A 100 1.52 -1.23 -16.81
CA ARG A 100 0.17 -1.62 -17.25
C ARG A 100 -0.84 -0.48 -17.16
N HIS A 101 -0.71 0.39 -16.16
CA HIS A 101 -1.75 1.34 -15.81
C HIS A 101 -1.46 2.78 -16.26
N PHE A 102 -0.19 3.20 -16.33
CA PHE A 102 0.22 4.62 -16.39
C PHE A 102 1.40 4.93 -17.34
N ALA A 103 1.83 3.99 -18.19
CA ALA A 103 3.04 4.14 -19.02
C ALA A 103 3.08 5.38 -19.94
N GLY A 104 1.92 5.98 -20.28
CA GLY A 104 1.86 7.14 -21.16
C GLY A 104 2.30 8.47 -20.52
N PHE A 105 2.37 8.55 -19.20
CA PHE A 105 2.67 9.81 -18.49
C PHE A 105 3.46 9.64 -17.19
N SER A 106 3.72 8.40 -16.76
CA SER A 106 4.37 8.11 -15.48
C SER A 106 5.71 7.42 -15.66
N GLN A 107 6.73 7.94 -14.99
CA GLN A 107 8.09 7.40 -14.97
C GLN A 107 8.54 7.03 -13.55
N LEU A 108 9.14 5.84 -13.41
CA LEU A 108 9.81 5.41 -12.16
C LEU A 108 11.32 5.60 -12.33
N MET A 109 11.95 6.41 -11.48
CA MET A 109 13.37 6.74 -11.53
C MET A 109 14.12 6.05 -10.39
N ARG A 110 14.88 4.99 -10.72
CA ARG A 110 15.67 4.19 -9.75
C ARG A 110 16.97 4.89 -9.34
N THR A 111 16.86 5.97 -8.59
CA THR A 111 18.00 6.82 -8.19
C THR A 111 17.70 7.56 -6.88
N GLY A 112 18.73 8.18 -6.31
CA GLY A 112 18.58 9.08 -5.16
C GLY A 112 18.03 10.44 -5.57
N PHE A 113 17.45 11.17 -4.61
CA PHE A 113 16.79 12.45 -4.87
C PHE A 113 17.78 13.52 -5.35
N ASP A 114 18.99 13.54 -4.78
CA ASP A 114 20.08 14.46 -5.15
C ASP A 114 20.58 14.28 -6.59
N GLU A 115 20.49 13.07 -7.13
CA GLU A 115 20.84 12.81 -8.52
C GLU A 115 19.66 13.17 -9.43
N ALA A 116 18.45 12.75 -9.06
CA ALA A 116 17.24 12.97 -9.84
C ALA A 116 16.91 14.45 -10.05
N VAL A 117 17.18 15.31 -9.07
CA VAL A 117 16.82 16.75 -9.11
C VAL A 117 17.36 17.46 -10.36
N SER A 118 18.51 17.01 -10.87
CA SER A 118 19.14 17.54 -12.09
C SER A 118 18.33 17.30 -13.37
N SER A 119 17.42 16.31 -13.36
CA SER A 119 16.54 15.98 -14.49
C SER A 119 15.33 16.92 -14.61
N PHE A 120 15.14 17.82 -13.66
CA PHE A 120 14.02 18.76 -13.62
C PHE A 120 14.51 20.20 -13.83
N ALA A 121 13.81 20.92 -14.71
CA ALA A 121 14.03 22.34 -14.89
C ALA A 121 13.58 23.12 -13.64
N ASP A 122 14.22 24.26 -13.38
CA ASP A 122 13.79 25.17 -12.33
C ASP A 122 12.37 25.67 -12.61
N GLY A 123 11.57 25.83 -11.55
CA GLY A 123 10.18 26.28 -11.68
C GLY A 123 9.23 25.33 -12.44
N SER A 124 9.55 24.04 -12.58
CA SER A 124 8.79 23.10 -13.43
C SER A 124 7.86 22.13 -12.69
N ILE A 125 7.92 22.07 -11.35
CA ILE A 125 7.16 21.13 -10.53
C ILE A 125 5.99 21.86 -9.85
N ASP A 126 4.76 21.41 -10.13
CA ASP A 126 3.53 22.00 -9.59
C ASP A 126 3.06 21.28 -8.32
N LEU A 127 3.40 20.00 -8.17
CA LEU A 127 3.09 19.20 -6.99
C LEU A 127 4.29 18.35 -6.63
N LEU A 128 4.83 18.55 -5.43
CA LEU A 128 5.90 17.74 -4.86
C LEU A 128 5.36 16.99 -3.63
N HIS A 129 5.59 15.69 -3.56
CA HIS A 129 5.32 14.88 -2.37
C HIS A 129 6.64 14.37 -1.78
N ILE A 130 6.90 14.70 -0.52
CA ILE A 130 8.10 14.30 0.21
C ILE A 130 7.69 13.25 1.27
N ASP A 131 8.10 12.00 1.03
CA ASP A 131 7.90 10.83 1.89
C ASP A 131 9.16 9.94 1.88
N GLY A 132 10.33 10.59 1.89
CA GLY A 132 11.66 9.97 1.93
C GLY A 132 12.07 9.56 3.34
N LEU A 133 13.35 9.77 3.71
CA LEU A 133 13.81 9.46 5.05
C LEU A 133 13.25 10.46 6.08
N HIS A 134 12.61 9.95 7.12
CA HIS A 134 11.82 10.77 8.06
C HIS A 134 12.60 11.49 9.17
N THR A 135 13.93 11.63 9.07
CA THR A 135 14.70 12.45 10.02
C THR A 135 14.50 13.94 9.73
N TYR A 136 14.79 14.81 10.70
CA TYR A 136 14.65 16.25 10.51
C TYR A 136 15.62 16.76 9.42
N GLU A 137 16.84 16.25 9.44
CA GLU A 137 17.90 16.64 8.53
C GLU A 137 17.59 16.21 7.09
N ALA A 138 17.07 15.00 6.89
CA ALA A 138 16.75 14.49 5.56
C ALA A 138 15.58 15.22 4.92
N VAL A 139 14.45 15.37 5.61
CA VAL A 139 13.29 16.09 5.05
C VAL A 139 13.61 17.57 4.76
N ARG A 140 14.46 18.19 5.59
CA ARG A 140 14.93 19.55 5.36
C ARG A 140 15.80 19.64 4.12
N HIS A 141 16.77 18.72 4.00
CA HIS A 141 17.64 18.63 2.83
C HIS A 141 16.85 18.40 1.55
N ASP A 142 15.88 17.47 1.56
CA ASP A 142 15.02 17.17 0.42
C ASP A 142 14.22 18.41 0.01
N PHE A 143 13.57 19.09 0.96
CA PHE A 143 12.81 20.30 0.64
C PHE A 143 13.71 21.42 0.09
N GLU A 144 14.82 21.73 0.76
CA GLU A 144 15.72 22.83 0.34
C GLU A 144 16.37 22.55 -1.01
N THR A 145 16.74 21.30 -1.30
CA THR A 145 17.33 20.88 -2.57
C THR A 145 16.33 20.98 -3.72
N TRP A 146 15.06 20.63 -3.47
CA TRP A 146 14.01 20.64 -4.49
C TRP A 146 13.30 22.00 -4.63
N LEU A 147 13.47 22.91 -3.67
CA LEU A 147 12.85 24.24 -3.66
C LEU A 147 13.02 25.02 -4.98
N PRO A 148 14.20 25.07 -5.64
CA PRO A 148 14.36 25.78 -6.92
C PRO A 148 13.56 25.17 -8.08
N LYS A 149 13.15 23.91 -7.96
CA LYS A 149 12.37 23.19 -8.99
C LYS A 149 10.88 23.47 -8.91
N LEU A 150 10.41 24.08 -7.83
CA LEU A 150 9.01 24.37 -7.57
C LEU A 150 8.54 25.56 -8.41
N SER A 151 7.42 25.38 -9.11
CA SER A 151 6.80 26.42 -9.93
C SER A 151 6.09 27.49 -9.08
N ASP A 152 5.60 28.53 -9.74
CA ASP A 152 4.73 29.53 -9.12
C ASP A 152 3.35 28.96 -8.72
N ARG A 153 3.01 27.74 -9.11
CA ARG A 153 1.77 27.03 -8.72
C ARG A 153 1.99 25.98 -7.63
N ALA A 154 3.24 25.83 -7.17
CA ALA A 154 3.66 24.68 -6.40
C ALA A 154 2.95 24.49 -5.06
N ILE A 155 2.47 23.26 -4.85
CA ILE A 155 2.10 22.71 -3.56
C ILE A 155 3.12 21.63 -3.17
N VAL A 156 3.53 21.62 -1.91
CA VAL A 156 4.41 20.59 -1.35
C VAL A 156 3.66 19.84 -0.25
N LEU A 157 3.74 18.51 -0.31
CA LEU A 157 3.18 17.60 0.67
C LEU A 157 4.30 17.01 1.52
N PHE A 158 4.10 16.98 2.84
CA PHE A 158 4.99 16.34 3.81
C PHE A 158 4.20 15.27 4.55
N HIS A 159 4.63 14.01 4.46
CA HIS A 159 4.03 12.94 5.24
C HIS A 159 4.67 12.82 6.63
N ASP A 160 4.02 12.06 7.52
CA ASP A 160 4.46 11.77 8.89
C ASP A 160 4.58 13.00 9.81
N THR A 161 3.81 14.06 9.55
CA THR A 161 3.82 15.28 10.38
C THR A 161 3.24 15.06 11.78
N ALA A 162 2.51 13.96 12.02
CA ALA A 162 1.97 13.58 13.33
C ALA A 162 2.82 12.55 14.09
N VAL A 163 3.88 11.98 13.50
CA VAL A 163 4.75 10.99 14.16
C VAL A 163 5.76 11.67 15.08
N ARG A 164 5.99 11.15 16.30
CA ARG A 164 6.89 11.75 17.31
C ARG A 164 7.96 10.79 17.85
N GLU A 165 7.95 9.55 17.41
CA GLU A 165 8.79 8.46 17.93
C GLU A 165 9.84 7.99 16.92
N ARG A 166 10.68 7.03 17.31
CA ARG A 166 11.64 6.32 16.43
C ARG A 166 12.62 7.23 15.66
N GLY A 167 12.92 8.41 16.17
CA GLY A 167 13.81 9.36 15.51
C GLY A 167 13.16 10.23 14.44
N PHE A 168 11.83 10.14 14.25
CA PHE A 168 11.12 10.97 13.28
C PHE A 168 11.25 12.46 13.63
N GLY A 169 11.60 13.24 12.61
CA GLY A 169 11.87 14.66 12.69
C GLY A 169 11.00 15.51 11.76
N VAL A 170 10.18 14.90 10.90
CA VAL A 170 9.33 15.62 9.93
C VAL A 170 8.43 16.65 10.61
N TRP A 171 7.81 16.28 11.72
CA TRP A 171 6.99 17.20 12.52
C TRP A 171 7.73 18.44 13.04
N ARG A 172 9.03 18.32 13.34
CA ARG A 172 9.84 19.46 13.83
C ARG A 172 10.08 20.42 12.68
N TYR A 173 10.43 19.87 11.52
CA TYR A 173 10.65 20.65 10.31
C TYR A 173 9.35 21.31 9.84
N TRP A 174 8.24 20.57 9.81
CA TRP A 174 6.91 21.08 9.50
C TRP A 174 6.54 22.28 10.38
N ARG A 175 6.73 22.19 11.71
CA ARG A 175 6.47 23.31 12.62
C ARG A 175 7.38 24.52 12.39
N GLU A 176 8.57 24.32 11.85
CA GLU A 176 9.49 25.41 11.53
C GLU A 176 9.10 26.14 10.25
N ILE A 177 8.74 25.38 9.20
CA ILE A 177 8.51 25.93 7.86
C ILE A 177 7.07 26.37 7.62
N SER A 178 6.07 25.65 8.14
CA SER A 178 4.66 25.95 7.89
C SER A 178 4.24 27.37 8.24
N PRO A 179 4.70 28.03 9.32
CA PRO A 179 4.28 29.41 9.63
C PRO A 179 4.75 30.45 8.60
N ARG A 180 5.69 30.10 7.73
CA ARG A 180 6.22 30.98 6.67
C ARG A 180 5.40 30.91 5.39
N HIS A 181 4.41 30.03 5.33
CA HIS A 181 3.61 29.74 4.13
C HIS A 181 2.13 29.54 4.48
N PRO A 182 1.20 29.81 3.55
CA PRO A 182 -0.15 29.27 3.67
C PRO A 182 -0.10 27.74 3.72
N HIS A 183 -0.79 27.13 4.69
CA HIS A 183 -0.69 25.70 4.93
C HIS A 183 -1.99 25.10 5.49
N PHE A 184 -2.12 23.79 5.36
CA PHE A 184 -3.13 22.99 6.04
C PHE A 184 -2.48 21.69 6.51
N GLU A 185 -2.92 21.11 7.62
CA GLU A 185 -2.35 19.88 8.15
C GLU A 185 -3.46 18.90 8.54
N PHE A 186 -3.35 17.65 8.09
CA PHE A 186 -4.17 16.53 8.56
C PHE A 186 -3.45 15.79 9.69
N ASP A 187 -4.23 15.24 10.62
CA ASP A 187 -3.71 14.54 11.80
C ASP A 187 -3.84 13.00 11.70
N HIS A 188 -4.65 12.50 10.77
CA HIS A 188 -4.88 11.06 10.56
C HIS A 188 -3.81 10.44 9.66
N ALA A 189 -3.74 9.10 9.62
CA ALA A 189 -2.83 8.35 8.75
C ALA A 189 -1.35 8.84 8.83
N SER A 190 -0.87 8.99 10.08
CA SER A 190 0.46 9.56 10.43
C SER A 190 0.66 11.05 10.16
N GLY A 191 -0.35 11.73 9.63
CA GLY A 191 -0.37 13.18 9.44
C GLY A 191 0.19 13.59 8.08
N LEU A 192 -0.38 14.67 7.54
CA LEU A 192 -0.03 15.18 6.23
C LEU A 192 -0.07 16.71 6.22
N GLY A 193 1.09 17.32 6.05
CA GLY A 193 1.25 18.75 5.82
C GLY A 193 1.06 19.10 4.35
N VAL A 194 0.26 20.13 4.08
CA VAL A 194 -0.01 20.71 2.75
C VAL A 194 0.51 22.14 2.76
N LEU A 195 1.58 22.41 2.01
CA LEU A 195 2.27 23.69 2.00
C LEU A 195 2.11 24.38 0.65
N GLN A 196 1.66 25.63 0.65
CA GLN A 196 1.73 26.48 -0.54
C GLN A 196 3.10 27.15 -0.63
N VAL A 197 3.88 26.77 -1.64
CA VAL A 197 5.16 27.43 -1.97
C VAL A 197 4.97 28.42 -3.12
N GLY A 198 4.19 28.03 -4.13
CA GLY A 198 3.87 28.87 -5.27
C GLY A 198 2.99 30.08 -4.89
N THR A 199 3.10 31.17 -5.64
CA THR A 199 2.28 32.37 -5.46
C THR A 199 0.88 32.25 -6.07
N GLN A 200 0.66 31.29 -6.98
CA GLN A 200 -0.52 31.15 -7.84
C GLN A 200 -1.16 29.75 -7.79
N VAL A 201 -1.74 29.38 -6.65
CA VAL A 201 -2.47 28.10 -6.51
C VAL A 201 -3.91 28.17 -7.01
N ALA A 202 -4.45 27.03 -7.44
CA ALA A 202 -5.83 26.87 -7.88
C ALA A 202 -6.85 27.28 -6.79
N ALA A 203 -8.01 27.77 -7.20
CA ALA A 203 -9.02 28.31 -6.29
C ALA A 203 -9.49 27.30 -5.23
N GLY A 204 -9.76 26.05 -5.62
CA GLY A 204 -10.17 25.01 -4.66
C GLY A 204 -9.06 24.62 -3.67
N VAL A 205 -7.79 24.69 -4.07
CA VAL A 205 -6.65 24.51 -3.14
C VAL A 205 -6.58 25.68 -2.17
N ARG A 206 -6.75 26.91 -2.66
CA ARG A 206 -6.79 28.11 -1.80
C ARG A 206 -7.91 28.02 -0.77
N GLN A 207 -9.10 27.54 -1.16
CA GLN A 207 -10.21 27.33 -0.23
C GLN A 207 -9.82 26.39 0.92
N LEU A 208 -9.13 25.28 0.64
CA LEU A 208 -8.62 24.39 1.70
C LEU A 208 -7.64 25.12 2.63
N LEU A 209 -6.69 25.87 2.08
CA LEU A 209 -5.68 26.59 2.87
C LEU A 209 -6.31 27.69 3.74
N ASP A 210 -7.34 28.37 3.23
CA ASP A 210 -8.07 29.38 3.98
C ASP A 210 -8.80 28.78 5.21
N LEU A 211 -9.12 27.48 5.19
CA LEU A 211 -9.70 26.79 6.36
C LEU A 211 -8.75 26.75 7.56
N ALA A 212 -7.44 26.97 7.41
CA ALA A 212 -6.54 27.11 8.54
C ALA A 212 -6.95 28.25 9.50
N HIS A 213 -7.72 29.22 9.01
CA HIS A 213 -8.27 30.34 9.78
C HIS A 213 -9.74 30.14 10.18
N ASP A 214 -10.37 29.02 9.80
CA ASP A 214 -11.71 28.60 10.20
C ASP A 214 -11.65 27.25 10.93
N ALA A 215 -11.60 27.29 12.26
CA ALA A 215 -11.46 26.09 13.09
C ALA A 215 -12.59 25.07 12.88
N GLU A 216 -13.81 25.52 12.59
CA GLU A 216 -14.94 24.62 12.33
C GLU A 216 -14.83 24.02 10.93
N GLY A 217 -14.53 24.84 9.93
CA GLY A 217 -14.28 24.39 8.56
C GLY A 217 -13.13 23.40 8.45
N ALA A 218 -11.99 23.69 9.09
CA ALA A 218 -10.87 22.77 9.17
C ALA A 218 -11.28 21.43 9.79
N ARG A 219 -12.05 21.45 10.90
CA ARG A 219 -12.51 20.21 11.55
C ARG A 219 -13.43 19.39 10.64
N ARG A 220 -14.34 20.04 9.91
CA ARG A 220 -15.21 19.36 8.92
C ARG A 220 -14.41 18.76 7.78
N ALA A 221 -13.48 19.51 7.19
CA ALA A 221 -12.64 19.02 6.10
C ALA A 221 -11.77 17.82 6.54
N LYS A 222 -11.15 17.91 7.72
CA LYS A 222 -10.42 16.79 8.33
C LYS A 222 -11.32 15.57 8.52
N ALA A 223 -12.50 15.74 9.11
CA ALA A 223 -13.44 14.64 9.35
C ALA A 223 -13.91 13.96 8.05
N VAL A 224 -14.13 14.73 6.99
CA VAL A 224 -14.50 14.18 5.68
C VAL A 224 -13.37 13.33 5.10
N PHE A 225 -12.15 13.87 5.02
CA PHE A 225 -11.03 13.12 4.44
C PHE A 225 -10.59 11.95 5.31
N SER A 226 -10.64 12.07 6.64
CA SER A 226 -10.36 10.95 7.54
C SER A 226 -11.42 9.86 7.40
N GLY A 227 -12.71 10.20 7.39
CA GLY A 227 -13.78 9.20 7.23
C GLY A 227 -13.76 8.49 5.88
N LEU A 228 -13.46 9.21 4.79
CA LEU A 228 -13.22 8.60 3.47
C LEU A 228 -11.96 7.73 3.48
N GLY A 229 -10.90 8.18 4.15
CA GLY A 229 -9.66 7.43 4.31
C GLY A 229 -9.86 6.13 5.08
N ASP A 230 -10.60 6.16 6.19
CA ASP A 230 -10.96 5.01 7.00
C ASP A 230 -11.71 3.97 6.18
N ALA A 231 -12.60 4.37 5.28
CA ALA A 231 -13.29 3.44 4.38
C ALA A 231 -12.30 2.70 3.45
N VAL A 232 -11.24 3.36 2.98
CA VAL A 232 -10.19 2.74 2.17
C VAL A 232 -9.33 1.79 3.02
N VAL A 233 -8.97 2.20 4.25
CA VAL A 233 -8.23 1.37 5.22
C VAL A 233 -9.02 0.11 5.56
N GLN A 234 -10.29 0.24 5.91
CA GLN A 234 -11.16 -0.90 6.22
C GLN A 234 -11.30 -1.87 5.05
N ARG A 235 -11.36 -1.36 3.81
CA ARG A 235 -11.33 -2.21 2.62
C ARG A 235 -10.02 -2.99 2.51
N HIS A 236 -8.88 -2.34 2.74
CA HIS A 236 -7.57 -2.99 2.73
C HIS A 236 -7.47 -4.08 3.79
N GLU A 237 -7.87 -3.77 5.03
CA GLU A 237 -7.88 -4.72 6.14
C GLU A 237 -8.76 -5.94 5.82
N LEU A 238 -9.96 -5.73 5.26
CA LEU A 238 -10.85 -6.80 4.85
C LEU A 238 -10.26 -7.65 3.72
N GLU A 239 -9.69 -7.02 2.68
CA GLU A 239 -9.05 -7.72 1.56
C GLU A 239 -7.83 -8.54 2.04
N SER A 240 -7.03 -7.97 2.95
CA SER A 240 -5.88 -8.64 3.56
C SER A 240 -6.28 -9.79 4.48
N ALA A 241 -7.29 -9.60 5.34
CA ALA A 241 -7.83 -10.66 6.19
C ALA A 241 -8.40 -11.81 5.35
N ARG A 242 -9.12 -11.51 4.26
CA ARG A 242 -9.64 -12.51 3.33
C ARG A 242 -8.51 -13.29 2.64
N ARG A 243 -7.46 -12.61 2.18
CA ARG A 243 -6.27 -13.25 1.58
C ARG A 243 -5.59 -14.19 2.58
N SER A 244 -5.38 -13.75 3.82
CA SER A 244 -4.80 -14.56 4.88
C SER A 244 -5.66 -15.78 5.22
N ALA A 245 -6.98 -15.63 5.30
CA ALA A 245 -7.90 -16.74 5.56
C ALA A 245 -7.88 -17.79 4.44
N VAL A 246 -7.88 -17.36 3.17
CA VAL A 246 -7.78 -18.26 2.02
C VAL A 246 -6.44 -19.00 2.00
N HIS A 247 -5.33 -18.30 2.25
CA HIS A 247 -4.02 -18.92 2.32
C HIS A 247 -3.92 -19.92 3.48
N GLY A 248 -4.41 -19.56 4.67
CA GLY A 248 -4.45 -20.47 5.82
C GLY A 248 -5.29 -21.72 5.57
N ALA A 249 -6.45 -21.58 4.90
CA ALA A 249 -7.27 -22.72 4.50
C ALA A 249 -6.53 -23.64 3.50
N ALA A 250 -5.86 -23.07 2.49
CA ALA A 250 -5.07 -23.84 1.53
C ALA A 250 -3.93 -24.62 2.20
N THR A 251 -3.17 -23.96 3.09
CA THR A 251 -2.09 -24.60 3.86
C THR A 251 -2.63 -25.71 4.77
N SER A 252 -3.77 -25.48 5.43
CA SER A 252 -4.43 -26.51 6.26
C SER A 252 -4.88 -27.72 5.43
N MET A 253 -5.49 -27.48 4.27
CA MET A 253 -5.88 -28.54 3.34
C MET A 253 -4.68 -29.35 2.85
N GLU A 254 -3.55 -28.69 2.55
CA GLU A 254 -2.34 -29.37 2.12
C GLU A 254 -1.76 -30.26 3.23
N LEU A 255 -1.75 -29.79 4.48
CA LEU A 255 -1.32 -30.58 5.64
C LEU A 255 -2.24 -31.79 5.86
N GLN A 256 -3.56 -31.60 5.76
CA GLN A 256 -4.52 -32.71 5.86
C GLN A 256 -4.33 -33.74 4.75
N ALA A 257 -4.12 -33.30 3.50
CA ALA A 257 -3.85 -34.19 2.37
C ALA A 257 -2.57 -35.00 2.59
N ARG A 258 -1.49 -34.38 3.09
CA ARG A 258 -0.23 -35.07 3.45
C ARG A 258 -0.45 -36.08 4.58
N ALA A 259 -1.16 -35.70 5.64
CA ALA A 259 -1.47 -36.60 6.75
C ALA A 259 -2.30 -37.82 6.31
N LEU A 260 -3.31 -37.60 5.45
CA LEU A 260 -4.13 -38.67 4.88
C LEU A 260 -3.30 -39.60 3.99
N ALA A 261 -2.39 -39.05 3.17
CA ALA A 261 -1.49 -39.85 2.34
C ALA A 261 -0.60 -40.78 3.20
N VAL A 262 -0.04 -40.27 4.30
CA VAL A 262 0.76 -41.07 5.26
C VAL A 262 -0.11 -42.14 5.92
N ALA A 263 -1.31 -41.80 6.37
CA ALA A 263 -2.24 -42.75 6.97
C ALA A 263 -2.62 -43.87 5.99
N ASN A 264 -2.89 -43.54 4.73
CA ASN A 264 -3.22 -44.50 3.68
C ASN A 264 -2.05 -45.43 3.37
N GLN A 265 -0.81 -44.92 3.32
CA GLN A 265 0.38 -45.76 3.15
C GLN A 265 0.54 -46.74 4.32
N ALA A 266 0.34 -46.29 5.56
CA ALA A 266 0.41 -47.14 6.74
C ALA A 266 -0.70 -48.21 6.77
N LEU A 267 -1.91 -47.87 6.32
CA LEU A 267 -3.01 -48.82 6.17
C LEU A 267 -2.72 -49.85 5.07
N ALA A 268 -2.23 -49.42 3.91
CA ALA A 268 -1.83 -50.31 2.82
C ALA A 268 -0.74 -51.29 3.26
N HIS A 269 0.25 -50.82 4.03
CA HIS A 269 1.29 -51.69 4.58
C HIS A 269 0.71 -52.73 5.55
N ARG A 270 -0.17 -52.32 6.48
CA ARG A 270 -0.86 -53.23 7.42
C ARG A 270 -1.75 -54.23 6.69
N LEU A 271 -2.45 -53.82 5.65
CA LEU A 271 -3.27 -54.71 4.84
C LEU A 271 -2.41 -55.78 4.15
N ALA A 272 -1.30 -55.37 3.52
CA ALA A 272 -0.36 -56.30 2.89
C ALA A 272 0.24 -57.31 3.89
N GLN A 273 0.59 -56.85 5.11
CA GLN A 273 1.05 -57.73 6.18
C GLN A 273 -0.04 -58.72 6.61
N SER A 274 -1.28 -58.26 6.81
CA SER A 274 -2.42 -59.10 7.17
C SER A 274 -2.71 -60.15 6.09
N GLU A 275 -2.73 -59.76 4.82
CA GLU A 275 -2.90 -60.69 3.70
C GLU A 275 -1.80 -61.75 3.67
N THR A 276 -0.54 -61.34 3.91
CA THR A 276 0.59 -62.26 3.98
C THR A 276 0.42 -63.26 5.13
N MET A 277 0.00 -62.79 6.31
CA MET A 277 -0.26 -63.62 7.47
C MET A 277 -1.41 -64.60 7.23
N VAL A 278 -2.51 -64.15 6.60
CA VAL A 278 -3.63 -65.02 6.20
C VAL A 278 -3.17 -66.09 5.22
N ARG A 279 -2.38 -65.74 4.20
CA ARG A 279 -1.81 -66.71 3.24
C ARG A 279 -0.90 -67.73 3.94
N GLN A 280 -0.05 -67.28 4.88
CA GLN A 280 0.81 -68.17 5.66
C GLN A 280 0.01 -69.13 6.55
N LEU A 281 -1.01 -68.63 7.26
CA LEU A 281 -1.91 -69.45 8.07
C LEU A 281 -2.66 -70.47 7.20
N ALA A 282 -3.21 -70.05 6.05
CA ALA A 282 -3.90 -70.93 5.11
C ALA A 282 -2.95 -72.01 4.52
N GLY A 283 -1.68 -71.67 4.33
CA GLY A 283 -0.63 -72.59 3.89
C GLY A 283 -0.04 -73.47 5.01
N SER A 284 -0.35 -73.24 6.28
CA SER A 284 0.27 -73.98 7.40
C SER A 284 -0.16 -75.45 7.47
N PHE A 285 0.70 -76.29 8.07
CA PHE A 285 0.40 -77.72 8.27
C PHE A 285 -0.82 -77.92 9.17
N SER A 286 -0.90 -77.17 10.28
CA SER A 286 -2.05 -77.21 11.20
C SER A 286 -3.37 -76.85 10.52
N TRP A 287 -3.38 -75.81 9.68
CA TRP A 287 -4.56 -75.43 8.90
C TRP A 287 -4.94 -76.50 7.88
N ARG A 288 -3.98 -77.09 7.17
CA ARG A 288 -4.24 -78.17 6.19
C ARG A 288 -4.77 -79.45 6.85
N VAL A 289 -4.21 -79.86 7.98
CA VAL A 289 -4.60 -81.07 8.72
C VAL A 289 -5.99 -80.94 9.35
N THR A 290 -6.37 -79.76 9.84
CA THR A 290 -7.69 -79.51 10.44
C THR A 290 -8.80 -79.22 9.42
N ARG A 291 -8.50 -79.26 8.12
CA ARG A 291 -9.48 -79.00 7.03
C ARG A 291 -10.71 -79.92 7.06
N PRO A 292 -10.60 -81.25 7.28
CA PRO A 292 -11.77 -82.13 7.34
C PRO A 292 -12.69 -81.79 8.52
N LEU A 293 -12.12 -81.50 9.69
CA LEU A 293 -12.86 -81.12 10.89
C LEU A 293 -13.59 -79.77 10.73
N ARG A 294 -12.99 -78.80 10.02
CA ARG A 294 -13.66 -77.53 9.70
C ARG A 294 -14.79 -77.69 8.68
N ALA A 295 -14.66 -78.60 7.73
CA ALA A 295 -15.72 -78.88 6.75
C ALA A 295 -16.95 -79.52 7.42
N VAL A 296 -16.75 -80.46 8.34
CA VAL A 296 -17.84 -81.09 9.10
C VAL A 296 -18.56 -80.08 10.01
N ARG A 297 -17.82 -79.18 10.69
CA ARG A 297 -18.42 -78.14 11.55
C ARG A 297 -19.26 -77.11 10.77
N GLY A 298 -18.91 -76.84 9.51
CA GLY A 298 -19.68 -75.96 8.63
C GLY A 298 -20.96 -76.59 8.06
N MET A 299 -21.19 -77.90 8.23
CA MET A 299 -22.43 -78.57 7.83
C MET A 299 -23.51 -78.59 8.93
N PHE A 300 -23.15 -78.21 10.16
CA PHE A 300 -24.04 -78.21 11.33
C PHE A 300 -24.37 -76.80 11.86
N ASN A 301 -23.98 -75.76 11.13
CA ASN A 301 -24.36 -74.36 11.30
C ASN A 301 -24.98 -73.86 9.99
#